data_AF-A0A2N7R405-F1
#
_entry.id   AF-A0A2N7R405-F1
#
_cell.length_a   1.000
_cell.length_b   1.000
_cell.length_c   1.000
_cell.angle_alpha   90.00
_cell.angle_beta   90.00
_cell.angle_gamma   90.00
#
_symmetry.space_group_name_H-M   'P 1'
#
loop_
_entity.id
_entity.type
_entity.pdbx_description
1 polymer ?
#
loop_
_entity_poly.entity_id
_entity_poly.type
_entity_poly.pdbx_seq_one_letter_code
_entity_poly.pdbx_strand_id
1 'polypeptide(L)'
;MLFALGFLVVVGGFCFMSKPFRLLFLTVFCLSLVYGYSVSYHVNGSGPEVDEVKMLLNLYSLNIGLFLLACYLGYQLNASHSAEMYQRRRLATFKFLVKWGVIYAIYSFVVQKIINKFMDDGDIGFFVMKAFGLYFFAFFLFLVFAVPWLFRRLSARS
;
A
#
# COMPACT_ATOMS: atom_id res chain seq x y z
N MET A 1 4.25 -19.14 15.79
CA MET A 1 4.11 -19.53 14.36
C MET A 1 3.87 -18.34 13.44
N LEU A 2 2.85 -17.50 13.64
CA LEU A 2 2.56 -16.34 12.78
C LEU A 2 3.71 -15.33 12.68
N PHE A 3 4.40 -15.06 13.78
CA PHE A 3 5.57 -14.16 13.79
C PHE A 3 6.73 -14.70 12.94
N ALA A 4 7.03 -16.00 13.04
CA ALA A 4 8.09 -16.64 12.25
C ALA A 4 7.75 -16.68 10.75
N LEU A 5 6.48 -16.91 10.41
CA LEU A 5 5.98 -16.81 9.03
C LEU A 5 6.12 -15.38 8.49
N GLY A 6 5.70 -14.38 9.26
CA GLY A 6 5.86 -12.97 8.90
C GLY A 6 7.33 -12.60 8.69
N PHE A 7 8.22 -13.05 9.58
CA PHE A 7 9.65 -12.83 9.48
C PHE A 7 10.24 -13.45 8.20
N LEU A 8 9.89 -14.70 7.89
CA LEU A 8 10.35 -15.37 6.66
C LEU A 8 9.85 -14.67 5.40
N VAL A 9 8.60 -14.19 5.39
CA VAL A 9 8.05 -13.41 4.26
C VAL A 9 8.82 -12.10 4.08
N VAL A 10 9.13 -11.40 5.17
CA VAL A 10 9.89 -10.14 5.12
C VAL A 10 11.30 -10.36 4.62
N VAL A 11 12.03 -11.34 5.18
CA VAL A 11 13.39 -11.68 4.78
C VAL A 11 13.45 -12.17 3.33
N GLY A 12 12.53 -13.08 2.96
CA GLY A 12 12.41 -13.58 1.60
C GLY A 12 12.15 -12.45 0.60
N GLY A 13 11.16 -11.60 0.88
CA GLY A 13 10.86 -10.44 0.05
C GLY A 13 12.04 -9.48 -0.08
N PHE A 14 12.75 -9.19 1.01
CA PHE A 14 13.92 -8.32 1.02
C PHE A 14 15.06 -8.83 0.12
N CYS A 15 15.25 -10.15 0.05
CA CYS A 15 16.21 -10.78 -0.86
C CYS A 15 15.81 -10.60 -2.34
N PHE A 16 14.50 -10.67 -2.65
CA PHE A 16 13.99 -10.45 -4.01
C PHE A 16 14.07 -8.99 -4.48
N MET A 17 14.17 -8.03 -3.56
CA MET A 17 14.24 -6.61 -3.92
C MET A 17 15.55 -6.23 -4.59
N SER A 18 15.47 -5.39 -5.62
CA SER A 18 16.64 -4.72 -6.19
C SER A 18 17.29 -3.74 -5.18
N LYS A 19 18.60 -3.52 -5.31
CA LYS A 19 19.40 -2.63 -4.45
C LYS A 19 18.77 -1.24 -4.19
N PRO A 20 18.28 -0.48 -5.20
CA PRO A 20 17.73 0.86 -4.95
C PRO A 20 16.44 0.83 -4.11
N PHE A 21 15.55 -0.13 -4.38
CA PHE A 21 14.32 -0.28 -3.59
C PHE A 21 14.58 -0.80 -2.19
N ARG A 22 15.60 -1.64 -2.00
CA ARG A 22 16.04 -2.10 -0.68
C ARG A 22 16.53 -0.93 0.17
N LEU A 23 17.33 -0.04 -0.41
CA LEU A 23 17.82 1.16 0.28
C LEU A 23 16.66 2.09 0.62
N LEU A 24 15.77 2.36 -0.33
CA LEU A 24 14.60 3.21 -0.11
C LEU A 24 13.67 2.64 0.98
N PHE A 25 13.44 1.33 0.99
CA PHE A 25 12.68 0.65 2.06
C PHE A 25 13.36 0.77 3.42
N LEU A 26 14.67 0.52 3.51
CA LEU A 26 15.41 0.70 4.76
C LEU A 26 15.35 2.13 5.26
N THR A 27 15.48 3.13 4.38
CA THR A 27 15.38 4.54 4.76
C THR A 27 14.02 4.87 5.34
N VAL A 28 12.93 4.50 4.66
CA VAL A 28 11.57 4.75 5.15
C VAL A 28 11.30 3.98 6.44
N PHE A 29 11.79 2.74 6.56
CA PHE A 29 11.64 1.94 7.76
C PHE A 29 12.36 2.57 8.96
N CYS A 30 13.62 2.98 8.79
CA CYS A 30 14.37 3.68 9.83
C CYS A 30 13.71 5.00 10.25
N LEU A 31 13.24 5.82 9.29
CA LEU A 31 12.49 7.03 9.59
C LEU A 31 11.22 6.74 10.39
N SER A 32 10.53 5.65 10.05
CA SER A 32 9.31 5.22 10.76
C SER A 32 9.60 4.77 12.19
N LEU A 33 10.73 4.09 12.42
CA LEU A 33 11.19 3.71 13.76
C LEU A 33 11.58 4.93 14.59
N VAL A 34 12.33 5.88 14.00
CA VAL A 34 12.72 7.13 14.68
C VAL A 34 11.48 7.93 15.07
N TYR A 35 10.50 8.05 14.17
CA TYR A 35 9.26 8.73 14.45
C TYR A 35 8.43 8.01 15.53
N GLY A 36 8.30 6.68 15.46
CA GLY A 36 7.62 5.90 16.50
C GLY A 36 8.28 6.00 17.87
N TYR A 37 9.61 6.03 17.91
CA TYR A 37 10.34 6.28 19.15
C TYR A 37 10.10 7.70 19.68
N SER A 38 10.12 8.71 18.81
CA SER A 38 9.84 10.10 19.17
C SER A 38 8.45 10.26 19.80
N VAL A 39 7.42 9.66 19.19
CA VAL A 39 6.05 9.67 19.74
C VAL A 39 6.03 8.96 21.10
N SER A 40 6.65 7.78 21.21
CA SER A 40 6.72 7.05 22.49
C SER A 40 7.43 7.83 23.60
N TYR A 41 8.38 8.70 23.26
CA TYR A 41 9.12 9.53 24.22
C TYR A 41 8.36 10.81 24.60
N HIS A 42 7.62 11.39 23.66
CA HIS A 42 6.79 12.58 23.90
C HIS A 42 5.58 12.23 24.79
N VAL A 43 5.08 11.00 24.66
CA VAL A 43 3.96 10.46 25.41
C VAL A 43 4.41 10.00 26.81
N ASN A 44 4.81 10.93 27.66
CA ASN A 44 5.09 10.69 29.08
C ASN A 44 3.78 10.52 29.88
N GLY A 45 2.98 9.50 29.54
CA GLY A 45 1.80 9.05 30.31
C GLY A 45 0.43 9.58 29.86
N SER A 46 0.34 10.51 28.91
CA SER A 46 -0.92 11.11 28.43
C SER A 46 -1.56 10.38 27.23
N GLY A 47 -0.91 9.36 26.68
CA GLY A 47 -1.31 8.72 25.41
C GLY A 47 -0.90 9.55 24.18
N PRO A 48 -0.72 8.90 23.01
CA PRO A 48 -0.37 9.59 21.76
C PRO A 48 -1.54 10.43 21.26
N GLU A 49 -1.24 11.61 20.72
CA GLU A 49 -2.25 12.44 20.08
C GLU A 49 -2.79 11.76 18.81
N VAL A 50 -4.04 12.06 18.47
CA VAL A 50 -4.70 11.44 17.31
C VAL A 50 -3.91 11.66 16.02
N ASP A 51 -3.32 12.84 15.82
CA ASP A 51 -2.52 13.14 14.64
C ASP A 51 -1.20 12.36 14.58
N GLU A 52 -0.56 12.11 15.72
CA GLU A 52 0.62 11.25 15.82
C GLU A 52 0.28 9.80 15.45
N VAL A 53 -0.88 9.31 15.91
CA VAL A 53 -1.40 7.98 15.56
C VAL A 53 -1.70 7.89 14.05
N LYS A 54 -2.33 8.91 13.47
CA LYS A 54 -2.59 8.94 12.02
C LYS A 54 -1.28 8.91 11.22
N MET A 55 -0.28 9.68 11.64
CA MET A 55 1.03 9.73 11.00
C MET A 55 1.75 8.38 11.11
N LEU A 56 1.74 7.74 12.28
CA LEU A 56 2.29 6.39 12.48
C LEU A 56 1.61 5.37 11.56
N LEU A 57 0.28 5.38 11.49
CA LEU A 57 -0.46 4.49 10.60
C LEU A 57 -0.10 4.75 9.14
N ASN A 58 0.07 6.00 8.72
CA ASN A 58 0.50 6.34 7.36
C ASN A 58 1.90 5.83 7.06
N LEU A 59 2.85 5.99 7.99
CA LEU A 59 4.20 5.45 7.88
C LEU A 59 4.20 3.92 7.80
N TYR A 60 3.39 3.23 8.60
CA TYR A 60 3.26 1.76 8.51
C TYR A 60 2.67 1.33 7.16
N SER A 61 1.61 1.98 6.68
CA SER A 61 1.06 1.69 5.35
C SER A 61 2.04 1.99 4.22
N LEU A 62 2.85 3.04 4.36
CA LEU A 62 3.90 3.37 3.39
C LEU A 62 4.96 2.26 3.35
N ASN A 63 5.42 1.78 4.51
CA ASN A 63 6.37 0.65 4.58
C ASN A 63 5.80 -0.60 3.94
N ILE A 64 4.54 -0.97 4.25
CA ILE A 64 3.88 -2.14 3.66
C ILE A 64 3.74 -1.99 2.15
N GLY A 65 3.23 -0.84 1.68
CA GLY A 65 3.02 -0.59 0.25
C GLY A 65 4.33 -0.59 -0.53
N LEU A 66 5.37 0.03 0.03
CA LEU A 66 6.70 0.06 -0.55
C LEU A 66 7.33 -1.34 -0.58
N PHE A 67 7.19 -2.12 0.50
CA PHE A 67 7.67 -3.50 0.55
C PHE A 67 7.02 -4.35 -0.53
N LEU A 68 5.68 -4.30 -0.66
CA LEU A 68 4.94 -5.03 -1.69
C LEU A 68 5.36 -4.62 -3.10
N LEU A 69 5.49 -3.31 -3.35
CA LEU A 69 5.92 -2.79 -4.64
C LEU A 69 7.33 -3.25 -4.99
N ALA A 70 8.26 -3.17 -4.03
CA ALA A 70 9.64 -3.57 -4.23
C ALA A 70 9.79 -5.08 -4.48
N CYS A 71 9.02 -5.91 -3.77
CA CYS A 71 8.93 -7.35 -4.01
C CYS A 71 8.36 -7.66 -5.41
N TYR A 72 7.29 -6.96 -5.80
CA TYR A 72 6.67 -7.15 -7.11
C TYR A 72 7.60 -6.78 -8.26
N LEU A 73 8.32 -5.66 -8.14
CA LEU A 73 9.33 -5.25 -9.11
C LEU A 73 10.53 -6.22 -9.15
N GLY A 74 10.94 -6.74 -8.00
CA GLY A 74 11.94 -7.80 -7.90
C GLY A 74 11.52 -9.08 -8.63
N TYR A 75 10.27 -9.51 -8.44
CA TYR A 75 9.68 -10.62 -9.18
C TYR A 75 9.66 -10.34 -10.69
N GLN A 76 9.20 -9.16 -11.11
CA GLN A 76 9.20 -8.79 -12.53
C GLN A 76 10.60 -8.77 -13.14
N LEU A 77 11.62 -8.36 -12.37
CA LEU A 77 13.02 -8.38 -12.81
C LEU A 77 13.46 -9.83 -13.11
N ASN A 78 13.20 -10.76 -12.18
CA ASN A 78 13.57 -12.15 -12.32
C ASN A 78 12.77 -12.89 -13.41
N ALA A 79 11.51 -12.48 -13.64
CA ALA A 79 10.64 -13.06 -14.65
C ALA A 79 10.80 -12.44 -16.06
N SER A 80 11.71 -11.48 -16.23
CA SER A 80 11.94 -10.81 -17.53
C SER A 80 13.24 -11.30 -18.14
N HIS A 81 13.16 -11.82 -19.37
CA HIS A 81 14.32 -12.36 -20.09
C HIS A 81 15.20 -11.28 -20.75
N SER A 82 14.72 -10.03 -20.83
CA SER A 82 15.48 -8.90 -21.36
C SER A 82 15.24 -7.62 -20.54
N ALA A 83 16.23 -6.73 -20.56
CA ALA A 83 16.15 -5.42 -19.90
C ALA A 83 14.99 -4.56 -20.45
N GLU A 84 14.75 -4.60 -21.77
CA GLU A 84 13.65 -3.86 -22.39
C GLU A 84 12.27 -4.36 -21.92
N MET A 85 12.12 -5.68 -21.78
CA MET A 85 10.89 -6.30 -21.30
C MET A 85 10.60 -5.90 -19.85
N TYR A 86 11.64 -5.86 -19.00
CA TYR A 86 11.53 -5.36 -17.64
C TYR A 86 11.11 -3.89 -17.60
N GLN A 87 11.72 -3.02 -18.41
CA GLN A 87 11.36 -1.60 -18.46
C GLN A 87 9.90 -1.37 -18.89
N ARG A 88 9.42 -2.13 -19.89
CA ARG A 88 8.00 -2.06 -20.31
C ARG A 88 7.05 -2.47 -19.19
N ARG A 89 7.34 -3.59 -18.49
CA ARG A 89 6.52 -4.09 -17.37
C ARG A 89 6.54 -3.14 -16.17
N ARG A 90 7.70 -2.61 -15.83
CA ARG A 90 7.88 -1.60 -14.78
C ARG A 90 7.06 -0.35 -15.07
N LEU A 91 7.14 0.17 -16.30
CA LEU A 91 6.40 1.37 -16.71
C LEU A 91 4.89 1.15 -16.73
N ALA A 92 4.42 -0.02 -17.18
CA ALA A 92 3.01 -0.40 -17.09
C ALA A 92 2.52 -0.45 -15.63
N THR A 93 3.35 -0.99 -14.74
CA THR A 93 3.07 -1.05 -13.29
C THR A 93 2.94 0.35 -12.69
N PHE A 94 3.86 1.26 -12.99
CA PHE A 94 3.78 2.64 -12.51
C PHE A 94 2.58 3.40 -13.11
N LYS A 95 2.29 3.23 -14.39
CA LYS A 95 1.08 3.83 -15.00
C LYS A 95 -0.20 3.33 -14.32
N PHE A 96 -0.27 2.04 -14.02
CA PHE A 96 -1.38 1.45 -13.26
C PHE A 96 -1.47 2.11 -11.88
N LEU A 97 -0.38 2.11 -11.10
CA LEU A 97 -0.36 2.68 -9.75
C LEU A 97 -0.72 4.16 -9.72
N VAL A 98 -0.25 4.96 -10.67
CA VAL A 98 -0.60 6.39 -10.76
C VAL A 98 -2.08 6.56 -11.06
N LYS A 99 -2.61 5.84 -12.06
CA LYS A 99 -4.04 5.92 -12.41
C LYS A 99 -4.92 5.56 -11.22
N TRP A 100 -4.59 4.48 -10.52
CA TRP A 100 -5.35 4.04 -9.35
C TRP A 100 -5.14 4.93 -8.13
N GLY A 101 -3.93 5.45 -7.93
CA GLY A 101 -3.64 6.42 -6.87
C GLY A 101 -4.47 7.69 -7.04
N VAL A 102 -4.63 8.18 -8.27
CA VAL A 102 -5.49 9.33 -8.58
C VAL A 102 -6.97 9.01 -8.30
N ILE A 103 -7.45 7.84 -8.75
CA ILE A 103 -8.84 7.41 -8.47
C ILE A 103 -9.08 7.32 -6.96
N TYR A 104 -8.14 6.71 -6.23
CA TYR A 104 -8.22 6.58 -4.78
C TYR A 104 -8.20 7.95 -4.09
N ALA A 105 -7.36 8.89 -4.55
CA ALA A 105 -7.32 10.24 -4.01
C ALA A 105 -8.66 10.97 -4.18
N ILE A 106 -9.28 10.88 -5.37
CA ILE A 106 -10.59 11.45 -5.64
C ILE A 106 -11.66 10.80 -4.75
N TYR A 107 -11.67 9.46 -4.68
CA TYR A 107 -12.59 8.71 -3.83
C TYR A 107 -12.43 9.12 -2.35
N SER A 108 -11.21 9.17 -1.84
CA SER A 108 -10.91 9.56 -0.47
C SER A 108 -11.37 10.97 -0.18
N PHE A 109 -11.15 11.91 -1.10
CA PHE A 109 -11.61 13.28 -0.93
C PHE A 109 -13.14 13.39 -0.86
N VAL A 110 -13.85 12.71 -1.76
CA VAL A 110 -15.32 12.74 -1.80
C VAL A 110 -15.92 12.08 -0.56
N VAL A 111 -15.45 10.88 -0.20
CA VAL A 111 -16.00 10.13 0.93
C VAL A 111 -15.67 10.81 2.25
N GLN A 112 -14.46 11.36 2.42
CA GLN A 112 -14.11 12.11 3.62
C GLN A 112 -15.01 13.35 3.79
N LYS A 113 -15.32 14.08 2.71
CA LYS A 113 -16.30 15.19 2.77
C LYS A 113 -17.70 14.73 3.18
N ILE A 114 -18.14 13.57 2.69
CA ILE A 114 -19.45 13.01 3.07
C ILE A 114 -19.43 12.64 4.55
N ILE A 115 -18.44 11.90 5.02
CA ILE A 115 -18.35 11.46 6.42
C ILE A 115 -18.27 12.67 7.35
N ASN A 116 -17.42 13.65 7.07
CA ASN A 116 -17.28 14.85 7.89
C ASN A 116 -18.62 15.62 8.00
N LYS A 117 -19.43 15.63 6.92
CA LYS A 117 -20.76 16.27 6.94
C LYS A 117 -21.78 15.53 7.82
N PHE A 118 -21.64 14.21 7.99
CA PHE A 118 -22.58 13.39 8.77
C PHE A 118 -22.14 13.18 10.22
N MET A 119 -20.84 13.21 10.51
CA MET A 119 -20.28 12.84 11.82
C MET A 119 -19.67 14.01 12.59
N ASP A 120 -19.55 15.21 11.98
CA ASP A 120 -18.96 16.43 12.55
C ASP A 120 -17.55 16.27 13.17
N ASP A 121 -16.92 15.12 12.92
CA ASP A 121 -15.63 14.72 13.45
C ASP A 121 -14.73 14.25 12.29
N GLY A 122 -13.71 15.06 11.98
CA GLY A 122 -12.78 14.82 10.88
C GLY A 122 -11.85 13.63 11.11
N ASP A 123 -11.71 13.16 12.35
CA ASP A 123 -10.76 12.12 12.73
C ASP A 123 -11.33 10.74 12.46
N ILE A 124 -12.61 10.54 12.79
CA ILE A 124 -13.35 9.31 12.47
C ILE A 124 -13.36 9.07 10.96
N GLY A 125 -13.52 10.12 10.16
CA GLY A 125 -13.44 10.05 8.70
C GLY A 125 -12.12 9.45 8.19
N PHE A 126 -10.99 9.81 8.80
CA PHE A 126 -9.69 9.23 8.43
C PHE A 126 -9.61 7.73 8.75
N PHE A 127 -10.01 7.31 9.95
CA PHE A 127 -9.93 5.90 10.36
C PHE A 127 -10.88 5.02 9.54
N VAL A 128 -12.10 5.50 9.26
CA VAL A 128 -13.05 4.84 8.37
C VAL A 128 -12.45 4.72 6.97
N MET A 129 -11.87 5.78 6.42
CA MET A 129 -11.22 5.73 5.10
C MET A 129 -10.03 4.76 5.04
N LYS A 130 -9.24 4.67 6.11
CA LYS A 130 -8.14 3.69 6.24
C LYS A 130 -8.62 2.25 6.27
N ALA A 131 -9.67 1.96 7.04
CA ALA A 131 -10.26 0.63 7.13
C ALA A 131 -10.95 0.23 5.82
N PHE A 132 -11.78 1.11 5.26
CA PHE A 132 -12.51 0.86 4.02
C PHE A 132 -11.62 0.90 2.78
N GLY A 133 -10.53 1.68 2.77
CA GLY A 133 -9.59 1.75 1.65
C GLY A 133 -8.98 0.40 1.32
N LEU A 134 -8.72 -0.44 2.33
CA LEU A 134 -8.26 -1.81 2.14
C LEU A 134 -9.32 -2.69 1.45
N TYR A 135 -10.57 -2.64 1.93
CA TYR A 135 -11.69 -3.40 1.35
C TYR A 135 -12.05 -2.90 -0.06
N PHE A 136 -11.96 -1.60 -0.30
CA PHE A 136 -12.18 -0.99 -1.61
C PHE A 136 -11.09 -1.44 -2.59
N PHE A 137 -9.82 -1.40 -2.18
CA PHE A 137 -8.72 -1.90 -3.00
C PHE A 137 -8.85 -3.41 -3.29
N ALA A 138 -9.25 -4.21 -2.30
CA ALA A 138 -9.51 -5.65 -2.47
C ALA A 138 -10.70 -5.93 -3.41
N PHE A 139 -11.80 -5.18 -3.27
CA PHE A 139 -12.97 -5.28 -4.15
C PHE A 139 -12.64 -4.89 -5.59
N PHE A 140 -11.82 -3.85 -5.78
CA PHE A 140 -11.37 -3.45 -7.12
C PHE A 140 -10.34 -4.41 -7.72
N LEU A 141 -9.44 -4.98 -6.92
CA LEU A 141 -8.60 -6.11 -7.34
C LEU A 141 -9.47 -7.29 -7.79
N PHE A 142 -10.50 -7.62 -7.01
CA PHE A 142 -11.47 -8.64 -7.39
C PHE A 142 -12.14 -8.30 -8.72
N LEU A 143 -12.64 -7.07 -8.93
CA LEU A 143 -13.21 -6.67 -10.22
C LEU A 143 -12.19 -6.75 -11.36
N VAL A 144 -10.96 -6.27 -11.18
CA VAL A 144 -9.93 -6.28 -12.23
C VAL A 144 -9.51 -7.71 -12.62
N PHE A 145 -9.54 -8.68 -11.70
CA PHE A 145 -9.21 -10.08 -12.00
C PHE A 145 -10.43 -10.91 -12.40
N ALA A 146 -11.60 -10.65 -11.82
CA ALA A 146 -12.83 -11.38 -12.07
C ALA A 146 -13.50 -10.92 -13.37
N VAL A 147 -13.48 -9.63 -13.71
CA VAL A 147 -14.17 -9.08 -14.89
C VAL A 147 -13.56 -9.60 -16.20
N PRO A 148 -12.23 -9.61 -16.42
CA PRO A 148 -11.66 -10.22 -17.62
C PRO A 148 -11.90 -11.73 -17.70
N TRP A 149 -11.94 -12.42 -16.55
CA TRP A 149 -12.28 -13.84 -16.49
C TRP A 149 -13.76 -14.09 -16.85
N LEU A 150 -14.67 -13.23 -16.40
CA LEU A 150 -16.09 -13.25 -16.75
C LEU A 150 -16.29 -12.96 -18.24
N PHE A 151 -15.62 -11.93 -18.77
CA PHE A 151 -15.68 -11.55 -20.19
C PHE A 151 -15.08 -12.63 -21.09
N ARG A 152 -14.01 -13.33 -20.70
CA ARG A 152 -13.50 -14.48 -21.46
C ARG A 152 -14.49 -15.65 -21.50
N ARG A 153 -15.24 -15.89 -20.41
CA ARG A 153 -16.30 -16.92 -20.40
C ARG A 153 -17.51 -16.52 -21.25
N LEU A 154 -17.85 -15.24 -21.29
CA LEU A 154 -18.98 -14.72 -22.07
C LEU A 154 -18.63 -14.53 -23.57
N SER A 155 -17.36 -14.29 -23.90
CA SER A 155 -16.85 -14.11 -25.27
C SER A 155 -16.56 -15.43 -26.01
N ALA A 156 -16.68 -16.60 -25.38
CA ALA A 156 -16.48 -17.90 -26.04
C ALA A 156 -17.67 -18.33 -26.93
N ARG A 157 -18.58 -17.42 -27.24
CA ARG A 157 -19.70 -17.61 -28.18
C ARG A 157 -19.87 -16.38 -29.07
N SER A 158 -18.93 -16.17 -30.00
CA SER A 158 -19.18 -15.45 -31.26
C SER A 158 -18.17 -15.91 -32.29
#